data_AF-A0A658NHN1-F1
#
_entry.id   AF-A0A658NHN1-F1
#
_cell.length_a   1.000
_cell.length_b   1.000
_cell.length_c   1.000
_cell.angle_alpha   90.00
_cell.angle_beta   90.00
_cell.angle_gamma   90.00
#
_symmetry.space_group_name_H-M   'P 1'
#
loop_
_entity.id
_entity.type
_entity.pdbx_description
1 polymer ?
#
loop_
_entity_poly.entity_id
_entity_poly.type
_entity_poly.pdbx_seq_one_letter_code
_entity_poly.pdbx_strand_id
1 'polypeptide(L)' 'SVKVLDHYENPRNVGSFGKEEEGVATGMVGAPACGDVMKLQIKVGKDGIIEDAKFKTYGCGSAFASSSLVTEWVKGKTID' A
#
# COMPACT_ATOMS: atom_id res chain seq x y z
N SER A 1 -6.04 9.60 -17.84
CA SER A 1 -5.97 8.15 -17.62
C SER A 1 -7.10 7.68 -16.73
N VAL A 2 -8.10 6.99 -17.30
CA VAL A 2 -9.33 6.55 -16.58
C VAL A 2 -9.00 5.70 -15.34
N LYS A 3 -7.96 4.86 -15.40
CA LYS A 3 -7.51 4.03 -14.28
C LYS A 3 -6.99 4.82 -13.08
N VAL A 4 -6.31 5.95 -13.31
CA VAL A 4 -5.77 6.78 -12.22
C VAL A 4 -6.90 7.45 -11.44
N LEU A 5 -7.91 7.95 -12.17
CA LEU A 5 -9.10 8.55 -11.58
C LEU A 5 -9.90 7.54 -10.76
N ASP A 6 -10.09 6.32 -11.27
CA ASP A 6 -10.82 5.27 -10.56
C ASP A 6 -10.13 4.86 -9.24
N HIS A 7 -8.80 4.70 -9.24
CA HIS A 7 -8.06 4.42 -8.00
C HIS A 7 -7.97 5.62 -7.05
N TYR A 8 -8.21 6.84 -7.55
CA TYR A 8 -8.28 8.05 -6.73
C TYR A 8 -9.66 8.22 -6.08
N GLU A 9 -10.75 8.05 -6.84
CA GLU A 9 -12.12 8.17 -6.35
C GLU A 9 -12.56 6.98 -5.51
N ASN A 10 -12.13 5.77 -5.87
CA ASN A 10 -12.47 4.52 -5.17
C ASN A 10 -11.18 3.79 -4.74
N PRO A 11 -10.41 4.31 -3.78
CA PRO A 11 -9.14 3.68 -3.44
C PRO A 11 -9.34 2.33 -2.75
N ARG A 12 -8.59 1.33 -3.18
CA ARG A 12 -8.63 -0.03 -2.62
C ARG A 12 -7.59 -0.12 -1.53
N ASN A 13 -7.88 -0.85 -0.45
CA ASN A 13 -6.85 -1.15 0.55
C ASN A 13 -6.27 0.04 1.33
N VAL A 14 -7.04 1.13 1.43
CA VAL A 14 -6.68 2.24 2.33
C VAL A 14 -6.80 1.78 3.78
N GLY A 15 -5.72 1.95 4.54
CA GLY A 15 -5.75 1.62 5.97
C GLY A 15 -4.37 1.32 6.54
N SER A 16 -4.38 0.74 7.73
CA SER A 16 -3.16 0.26 8.39
C SER A 16 -3.46 -1.01 9.16
N PHE A 17 -2.47 -1.89 9.28
CA PHE A 17 -2.51 -3.00 10.21
C PHE A 17 -2.08 -2.57 11.62
N GLY A 18 -2.34 -3.43 12.60
CA GLY A 18 -1.81 -3.25 13.95
C GLY A 18 -0.28 -3.24 13.94
N LYS A 19 0.34 -2.48 14.86
CA LYS A 19 1.82 -2.46 14.97
C LYS A 19 2.40 -3.79 15.46
N GLU A 20 1.61 -4.56 16.18
CA GLU A 20 2.01 -5.81 16.85
C GLU A 20 1.37 -7.04 16.18
N GLU A 21 0.78 -6.87 14.99
CA GLU A 21 0.20 -7.98 14.26
C GLU A 21 1.32 -8.84 13.64
N GLU A 22 1.35 -10.13 13.97
CA GLU A 22 2.34 -11.06 13.42
C GLU A 22 2.22 -11.17 11.90
N GLY A 23 3.37 -11.30 11.23
CA GLY A 23 3.45 -11.41 9.78
C GLY A 23 3.26 -10.07 9.04
N VAL A 24 3.13 -8.94 9.73
CA VAL A 24 3.01 -7.63 9.09
C VAL A 24 4.38 -6.96 8.92
N ALA A 25 4.77 -6.71 7.68
CA ALA A 25 5.91 -5.86 7.33
C ALA A 25 5.43 -4.45 6.98
N THR A 26 6.15 -3.43 7.47
CA THR A 26 5.81 -2.02 7.23
C THR A 26 6.98 -1.29 6.58
N GLY A 27 6.76 -0.76 5.38
CA GLY A 27 7.65 0.17 4.71
C GLY A 27 7.09 1.58 4.75
N MET A 28 7.88 2.55 5.16
CA MET A 28 7.54 3.97 5.04
C MET A 28 8.63 4.67 4.25
N VAL A 29 8.25 5.36 3.19
CA VAL A 29 9.15 6.05 2.28
C VAL A 29 8.65 7.47 2.00
N GLY A 30 9.58 8.37 1.72
CA GLY A 30 9.28 9.79 1.49
C GLY A 30 9.69 10.67 2.66
N ALA A 31 9.67 11.98 2.42
CA ALA A 31 10.03 12.99 3.39
C ALA A 31 8.94 14.07 3.42
N PRO A 32 8.51 14.54 4.61
CA PRO A 32 7.51 15.60 4.72
C PRO A 32 7.90 16.88 3.95
N ALA A 33 9.20 17.15 3.83
CA ALA A 33 9.75 18.29 3.10
C ALA A 33 9.45 18.25 1.58
N CYS A 34 9.26 17.07 1.01
CA CYS A 34 8.96 16.90 -0.42
C CYS A 34 7.46 16.79 -0.71
N GLY A 35 6.60 16.80 0.32
CA GLY A 35 5.15 16.76 0.17
C GLY A 35 4.56 15.37 -0.11
N ASP A 36 5.39 14.37 -0.43
CA ASP A 36 4.97 12.99 -0.68
C ASP A 36 5.55 12.04 0.39
N VAL A 37 4.67 11.39 1.14
CA VAL A 37 4.99 10.36 2.14
C VAL A 37 4.05 9.18 1.95
N MET A 38 4.63 7.99 1.74
CA MET A 38 3.89 6.75 1.56
C MET A 38 4.24 5.76 2.66
N LYS A 39 3.21 5.19 3.28
CA LYS A 39 3.30 4.04 4.17
C LYS A 39 2.59 2.86 3.50
N LEU A 40 3.35 1.79 3.25
CA LEU A 40 2.84 0.52 2.74
C LEU A 40 3.04 -0.55 3.80
N GLN A 41 2.01 -1.34 4.03
CA GLN A 41 2.08 -2.49 4.93
C GLN A 41 1.59 -3.72 4.18
N ILE A 42 2.32 -4.82 4.30
CA ILE A 42 1.94 -6.11 3.75
C ILE A 42 1.84 -7.12 4.88
N LYS A 43 0.86 -8.02 4.78
CA LYS A 43 0.71 -9.16 5.67
C LYS A 43 1.12 -10.41 4.91
N VAL A 44 2.08 -11.12 5.45
CA VAL A 44 2.67 -12.31 4.83
C VAL A 44 2.26 -13.53 5.64
N GLY A 45 1.70 -14.51 4.95
CA GLY A 45 1.40 -15.82 5.49
C GLY A 45 2.66 -16.63 5.81
N LYS A 46 2.47 -17.75 6.50
CA LYS A 46 3.58 -18.67 6.87
C LYS A 46 4.21 -19.37 5.66
N ASP A 47 3.51 -19.37 4.54
CA ASP A 47 3.93 -19.87 3.24
C ASP A 47 4.76 -18.86 2.42
N GLY A 48 4.95 -17.64 2.95
CA GLY A 48 5.67 -16.57 2.26
C GLY A 48 4.83 -15.84 1.22
N ILE A 49 3.51 -16.06 1.19
CA ILE A 49 2.57 -15.40 0.29
C ILE A 49 1.98 -14.16 0.97
N ILE A 50 1.86 -13.06 0.24
CA ILE A 50 1.21 -11.84 0.70
C ILE A 50 -0.31 -12.04 0.72
N GLU A 51 -0.89 -12.16 1.91
CA GLU A 51 -2.33 -12.37 2.10
C GLU A 51 -3.13 -11.07 1.94
N ASP A 52 -2.59 -9.96 2.45
CA ASP A 52 -3.23 -8.66 2.36
C ASP A 52 -2.20 -7.54 2.34
N ALA A 53 -2.59 -6.39 1.79
CA ALA A 53 -1.77 -5.21 1.73
C ALA A 53 -2.63 -3.99 2.03
N LYS A 54 -2.07 -3.03 2.77
CA LYS A 54 -2.72 -1.78 3.13
C LYS A 54 -1.77 -0.61 2.93
N PHE A 55 -2.30 0.52 2.49
CA PHE A 55 -1.49 1.72 2.32
C PHE A 55 -2.12 2.96 2.96
N LYS A 56 -1.26 3.92 3.27
CA LYS A 56 -1.59 5.32 3.52
C LYS A 56 -0.58 6.18 2.80
N THR A 57 -1.06 7.06 1.94
CA THR A 57 -0.23 8.02 1.21
C THR A 57 -0.73 9.41 1.51
N TYR A 58 0.22 10.32 1.74
CA TYR A 58 0.02 11.76 1.68
C TYR A 58 0.83 12.26 0.49
N GLY A 59 0.20 12.91 -0.47
CA GLY A 59 0.87 13.33 -1.69
C GLY A 59 -0.06 13.64 -2.83
N CYS A 60 0.49 13.79 -4.03
CA CYS A 60 -0.30 14.03 -5.23
C CYS A 60 -1.27 12.87 -5.56
N GLY A 61 -2.38 13.16 -6.25
CA GLY A 61 -3.39 12.14 -6.60
C GLY A 61 -2.82 10.98 -7.43
N SER A 62 -1.76 11.22 -8.20
CA SER A 62 -1.01 10.20 -8.94
C SER A 62 -0.28 9.23 -8.01
N ALA A 63 0.35 9.72 -6.94
CA ALA A 63 1.00 8.88 -5.93
C ALA A 63 -0.05 8.02 -5.22
N PHE A 64 -1.20 8.61 -4.86
CA PHE A 64 -2.30 7.91 -4.21
C PHE A 64 -2.89 6.79 -5.07
N ALA A 65 -3.17 7.06 -6.34
CA ALA A 65 -3.65 6.06 -7.29
C ALA A 65 -2.63 4.94 -7.53
N SER A 66 -1.34 5.29 -7.60
CA SER A 66 -0.26 4.31 -7.77
C SER A 66 -0.14 3.40 -6.54
N SER A 67 -0.21 3.95 -5.33
CA SER A 67 -0.23 3.15 -4.09
C SER A 67 -1.40 2.18 -4.04
N SER A 68 -2.59 2.65 -4.42
CA SER A 68 -3.83 1.85 -4.49
C SER A 68 -3.69 0.68 -5.46
N LEU A 69 -3.15 0.92 -6.66
CA LEU A 69 -2.91 -0.12 -7.66
C LEU A 69 -1.89 -1.16 -7.17
N VAL A 70 -0.77 -0.72 -6.58
CA VAL A 70 0.27 -1.62 -6.06
C VAL A 70 -0.29 -2.55 -4.98
N THR A 71 -1.12 -2.04 -4.06
CA THR A 71 -1.72 -2.88 -3.01
C THR A 71 -2.64 -3.98 -3.54
N GLU A 72 -3.24 -3.80 -4.72
CA GLU A 72 -4.03 -4.85 -5.36
C GLU A 72 -3.12 -5.89 -6.02
N TRP A 73 -2.06 -5.44 -6.68
CA TRP A 73 -1.13 -6.30 -7.40
C TRP A 73 -0.25 -7.17 -6.53
N VAL A 74 0.15 -6.70 -5.35
CA VAL A 74 1.05 -7.46 -4.47
C VAL A 74 0.34 -8.59 -3.74
N LYS A 75 -0.99 -8.57 -3.65
CA LYS A 75 -1.75 -9.64 -3.01
C LYS A 75 -1.65 -10.93 -3.81
N GLY A 76 -1.45 -12.04 -3.11
CA GLY A 76 -1.24 -13.36 -3.71
C GLY A 76 0.12 -13.55 -4.36
N LYS A 77 1.03 -12.57 -4.28
CA LYS A 77 2.43 -12.73 -4.69
C LYS A 77 3.28 -13.23 -3.53
N THR A 78 4.39 -13.86 -3.87
CA THR A 78 5.46 -14.22 -2.94
C THR A 78 6.30 -12.99 -2.57
N ILE A 79 7.12 -13.10 -1.52
CA ILE A 79 8.08 -12.04 -1.17
C ILE A 79 9.21 -11.89 -2.21
N ASP A 80 9.58 -12.97 -2.91
CA ASP A 80 10.61 -12.98 -3.96
C ASP A 80 10.21 -12.19 -5.23
#